data_AF-A0A9D9Q4B9-F1
#
_entry.id   AF-A0A9D9Q4B9-F1
#
_cell.length_a   1.000
_cell.length_b   1.000
_cell.length_c   1.000
_cell.angle_alpha   90.00
_cell.angle_beta   90.00
_cell.angle_gamma   90.00
#
_symmetry.space_group_name_H-M   'P 1'
#
loop_
_entity.id
_entity.type
_entity.pdbx_description
1 polymer ?
#
loop_
_entity_poly.entity_id
_entity_poly.type
_entity_poly.pdbx_seq_one_letter_code
_entity_poly.pdbx_strand_id
1 'polypeptide(L)'
;TFGILIPIVVAVFSNTDYSLMIISISACMAGAVCGDHCSPISDTTIMASAGAQCEHVNHVSTQLPYAITVAAISFVAYIVAGFTRSAIASLIVGVALLFVFLLFMKKKAAK
;
A
#
# COMPACT_ATOMS: atom_id res chain seq x y z
N THR A 1 -8.14 -11.35 1.71
CA THR A 1 -7.99 -10.54 2.95
C THR A 1 -9.14 -9.57 3.17
N PHE A 2 -9.65 -8.86 2.14
CA PHE A 2 -10.80 -7.94 2.25
C PHE A 2 -12.02 -8.58 2.92
N GLY A 3 -12.42 -9.78 2.48
CA GLY A 3 -13.58 -10.49 3.03
C GLY A 3 -13.47 -10.86 4.51
N ILE A 4 -12.27 -10.87 5.09
CA ILE A 4 -12.05 -11.12 6.52
C ILE A 4 -11.98 -9.78 7.27
N LEU A 5 -11.19 -8.82 6.77
CA LEU A 5 -10.93 -7.57 7.50
C LEU A 5 -12.07 -6.56 7.45
N ILE A 6 -12.79 -6.45 6.32
CA ILE A 6 -13.87 -5.46 6.18
C ILE A 6 -14.99 -5.68 7.20
N PRO A 7 -15.54 -6.90 7.38
CA PRO A 7 -16.57 -7.13 8.40
C PRO A 7 -16.09 -6.79 9.81
N ILE A 8 -14.81 -7.08 10.14
CA ILE A 8 -14.21 -6.76 11.43
C ILE A 8 -14.15 -5.23 11.62
N VAL A 9 -13.66 -4.50 10.64
CA VAL A 9 -13.58 -3.03 10.68
C VAL A 9 -14.97 -2.41 10.83
N VAL A 10 -15.96 -2.90 10.08
CA VAL A 10 -17.35 -2.44 10.18
C VAL A 10 -17.90 -2.72 11.57
N ALA A 11 -17.69 -3.91 12.14
CA ALA A 11 -18.16 -4.24 13.48
C ALA A 11 -17.57 -3.33 14.57
N VAL A 12 -16.30 -2.92 14.42
CA VAL A 12 -15.61 -2.04 15.39
C VAL A 12 -16.07 -0.59 15.31
N PHE A 13 -16.29 -0.05 14.09
CA PHE A 13 -16.48 1.39 13.90
C PHE A 13 -17.88 1.83 13.48
N SER A 14 -18.75 0.92 13.03
CA SER A 14 -20.09 1.25 12.51
C SER A 14 -20.97 2.07 13.46
N ASN A 15 -20.84 1.86 14.77
CA ASN A 15 -21.60 2.57 15.79
C ASN A 15 -20.77 3.61 16.56
N THR A 16 -19.51 3.81 16.20
CA THR A 16 -18.56 4.64 16.96
C THR A 16 -18.08 5.84 16.16
N ASP A 17 -17.48 5.61 14.99
CA ASP A 17 -16.92 6.68 14.15
C ASP A 17 -16.91 6.26 12.68
N TYR A 18 -17.85 6.82 11.92
CA TYR A 18 -18.02 6.51 10.49
C TYR A 18 -16.84 6.99 9.64
N SER A 19 -16.18 8.09 10.02
CA SER A 19 -15.01 8.60 9.29
C SER A 19 -13.83 7.65 9.46
N LEU A 20 -13.60 7.19 10.69
CA LEU A 20 -12.57 6.18 11.00
C LEU A 20 -12.84 4.84 10.35
N MET A 21 -14.11 4.45 10.24
CA MET A 21 -14.52 3.25 9.51
C MET A 21 -14.09 3.31 8.06
N ILE A 22 -14.38 4.41 7.36
CA ILE A 22 -13.98 4.60 5.95
C ILE A 22 -12.46 4.52 5.82
N ILE A 23 -11.72 5.26 6.65
CA ILE A 23 -10.25 5.29 6.60
C ILE A 23 -9.67 3.89 6.84
N SER A 24 -10.21 3.15 7.79
CA SER A 24 -9.77 1.79 8.12
C SER A 24 -10.07 0.80 6.99
N ILE A 25 -11.25 0.90 6.36
CA ILE A 25 -11.58 0.10 5.18
C ILE A 25 -10.63 0.43 4.03
N SER A 26 -10.37 1.71 3.77
CA SER A 26 -9.42 2.15 2.75
C SER A 26 -8.00 1.62 3.00
N ALA A 27 -7.54 1.63 4.26
CA ALA A 27 -6.25 1.07 4.64
C ALA A 27 -6.19 -0.44 4.40
N CYS A 28 -7.25 -1.20 4.77
CA CYS A 28 -7.36 -2.61 4.45
C CYS A 28 -7.35 -2.86 2.94
N MET A 29 -8.04 -2.02 2.17
CA MET A 29 -8.08 -2.05 0.70
C MET A 29 -6.68 -1.89 0.10
N ALA A 30 -5.97 -0.83 0.49
CA ALA A 30 -4.61 -0.57 0.02
C ALA A 30 -3.64 -1.71 0.40
N GLY A 31 -3.75 -2.25 1.62
CA GLY A 31 -2.91 -3.35 2.09
C GLY A 31 -3.04 -4.61 1.25
N ALA A 32 -4.25 -5.03 0.86
CA ALA A 32 -4.36 -6.22 0.03
C ALA A 32 -3.96 -6.00 -1.43
N VAL A 33 -4.12 -4.79 -1.97
CA VAL A 33 -3.59 -4.47 -3.31
C VAL A 33 -2.07 -4.61 -3.29
N CYS A 34 -1.40 -4.09 -2.26
CA CYS A 34 0.03 -4.28 -2.09
C CYS A 34 0.39 -5.77 -1.98
N GLY A 35 -0.36 -6.55 -1.20
CA GLY A 35 -0.13 -7.99 -1.03
C GLY A 35 -0.32 -8.79 -2.32
N ASP A 36 -1.33 -8.46 -3.12
CA ASP A 36 -1.57 -9.11 -4.42
C ASP A 36 -0.43 -8.89 -5.40
N HIS A 37 0.15 -7.67 -5.39
CA HIS A 37 1.24 -7.27 -6.28
C HIS A 37 2.60 -7.86 -5.91
N CYS A 38 2.85 -8.20 -4.64
CA CYS A 38 4.15 -8.72 -4.19
C CYS A 38 4.12 -10.21 -3.82
N SER A 39 2.97 -10.88 -3.92
CA SER A 39 2.84 -12.28 -3.55
C SER A 39 3.22 -13.21 -4.70
N PRO A 40 4.19 -14.13 -4.50
CA PRO A 40 4.59 -15.12 -5.51
C PRO A 40 3.54 -16.21 -5.76
N ILE A 41 2.39 -16.15 -5.09
CA ILE A 41 1.28 -17.08 -5.30
C ILE A 41 0.03 -16.38 -5.84
N SER A 42 0.09 -15.07 -6.09
CA SER A 42 -1.05 -14.35 -6.65
C SER A 42 -1.20 -14.66 -8.15
N ASP A 43 -2.43 -14.92 -8.59
CA ASP A 43 -2.78 -15.12 -9.99
C ASP A 43 -2.34 -13.94 -10.87
N THR A 44 -2.45 -12.70 -10.37
CA THR A 44 -2.05 -11.49 -11.11
C THR A 44 -0.54 -11.46 -11.30
N THR A 45 0.23 -11.82 -10.27
CA THR A 45 1.69 -11.90 -10.31
C THR A 45 2.18 -13.02 -11.23
N ILE A 46 1.51 -14.19 -11.20
CA ILE A 46 1.80 -15.31 -12.12
C ILE A 46 1.55 -14.88 -13.56
N MET A 47 0.37 -14.33 -13.86
CA MET A 47 0.03 -13.86 -15.20
C MET A 47 0.95 -12.73 -15.68
N ALA A 48 1.32 -11.79 -14.82
CA ALA A 48 2.24 -10.70 -15.16
C ALA A 48 3.64 -11.23 -15.49
N SER A 49 4.16 -12.20 -14.73
CA SER A 49 5.46 -12.82 -15.00
C SER A 49 5.48 -13.62 -16.31
N ALA A 50 4.39 -14.35 -16.60
CA ALA A 50 4.22 -15.09 -17.85
C ALA A 50 4.10 -14.15 -19.06
N GLY A 51 3.33 -13.07 -18.95
CA GLY A 51 3.20 -12.05 -19.99
C GLY A 51 4.53 -11.33 -20.27
N ALA A 52 5.37 -11.14 -19.25
CA ALA A 52 6.71 -10.56 -19.37
C ALA A 52 7.79 -11.54 -19.83
N GLN A 53 7.47 -12.83 -20.02
CA GLN A 53 8.41 -13.89 -20.42
C GLN A 53 9.65 -13.96 -19.52
N CYS A 54 9.45 -13.76 -18.21
CA CYS A 54 10.53 -13.78 -17.22
C CYS A 54 10.28 -14.85 -16.16
N GLU A 55 11.36 -15.30 -15.53
CA GLU A 55 11.29 -16.23 -14.40
C GLU A 55 10.45 -15.62 -13.27
N HIS A 56 9.47 -16.37 -12.77
CA HIS A 56 8.46 -15.87 -11.83
C HIS A 56 9.10 -15.32 -10.55
N VAL A 57 10.09 -16.04 -10.02
CA VAL A 57 10.78 -15.63 -8.79
C VAL A 57 11.57 -14.33 -9.02
N ASN A 58 12.14 -14.13 -10.20
CA ASN A 58 12.87 -12.92 -10.56
C ASN A 58 11.91 -11.73 -10.72
N HIS A 59 10.73 -11.95 -11.30
CA HIS A 59 9.68 -10.93 -11.40
C HIS A 59 9.31 -10.38 -10.02
N VAL A 60 9.02 -11.26 -9.06
CA VAL A 60 8.62 -10.86 -7.70
C VAL A 60 9.77 -10.20 -6.95
N SER A 61 10.97 -10.79 -7.02
CA SER A 61 12.15 -10.30 -6.29
C SER A 61 12.57 -8.90 -6.71
N THR A 62 12.38 -8.54 -7.99
CA THR A 62 12.68 -7.20 -8.49
C THR A 62 11.61 -6.17 -8.11
N GLN A 63 10.36 -6.60 -7.89
CA GLN A 63 9.26 -5.72 -7.48
C GLN A 63 9.18 -5.48 -5.96
N LEU A 64 9.57 -6.48 -5.16
CA LEU A 64 9.54 -6.42 -3.68
C LEU A 64 10.14 -5.13 -3.09
N PRO A 65 11.34 -4.67 -3.53
CA PRO A 65 11.90 -3.42 -3.02
C PRO A 65 11.00 -2.21 -3.26
N TYR A 66 10.38 -2.10 -4.43
CA TYR A 66 9.46 -1.00 -4.75
C TYR A 66 8.17 -1.11 -3.93
N ALA A 67 7.57 -2.31 -3.87
CA ALA A 67 6.35 -2.55 -3.12
C ALA A 67 6.51 -2.23 -1.63
N ILE A 68 7.61 -2.65 -0.99
CA ILE A 68 7.90 -2.37 0.42
C ILE A 68 8.04 -0.87 0.67
N THR A 69 8.68 -0.12 -0.22
CA THR A 69 8.84 1.33 -0.04
C THR A 69 7.49 2.06 -0.07
N VAL A 70 6.63 1.71 -1.03
CA VAL A 70 5.28 2.29 -1.14
C VAL A 70 4.40 1.86 0.03
N ALA A 71 4.53 0.61 0.50
CA ALA A 71 3.83 0.12 1.68
C ALA A 71 4.22 0.91 2.94
N ALA A 72 5.51 1.19 3.15
CA ALA A 72 5.99 1.98 4.28
C ALA A 72 5.49 3.44 4.22
N ILE A 73 5.52 4.07 3.05
CA ILE A 73 4.99 5.44 2.87
C ILE A 73 3.48 5.46 3.13
N SER A 74 2.74 4.50 2.58
CA SER A 74 1.29 4.39 2.76
C SER A 74 0.92 4.16 4.22
N PHE A 75 1.69 3.36 4.96
CA PHE A 75 1.51 3.16 6.39
C PHE A 75 1.54 4.49 7.16
N VAL A 76 2.53 5.34 6.91
CA VAL A 76 2.63 6.67 7.53
C VAL A 76 1.45 7.56 7.11
N ALA A 77 1.10 7.57 5.83
CA ALA A 77 -0.02 8.38 5.33
C ALA A 77 -1.37 8.00 5.97
N TYR A 78 -1.62 6.70 6.20
CA TYR A 78 -2.83 6.23 6.87
C TYR A 78 -2.85 6.53 8.38
N ILE A 79 -1.70 6.56 9.06
CA ILE A 79 -1.62 7.06 10.43
C ILE A 79 -2.05 8.54 10.48
N VAL A 80 -1.55 9.36 9.55
CA VAL A 80 -1.95 10.77 9.45
C VAL A 80 -3.43 10.91 9.12
N ALA A 81 -3.97 10.08 8.21
CA ALA A 81 -5.40 10.03 7.91
C ALA A 81 -6.22 9.76 9.18
N GLY A 82 -5.76 8.81 10.01
CA GLY A 82 -6.34 8.51 11.31
C GLY A 82 -6.48 9.76 12.19
N PHE A 83 -5.40 10.50 12.41
CA PHE A 83 -5.45 11.69 13.28
C PHE A 83 -6.19 12.88 12.68
N THR A 84 -6.01 13.15 11.38
CA THR A 84 -6.56 14.34 10.72
C THR A 84 -7.99 14.14 10.21
N ARG A 85 -8.46 12.90 10.10
CA ARG A 85 -9.75 12.53 9.49
C ARG A 85 -9.95 13.08 8.08
N SER A 86 -8.85 13.45 7.39
CA SER A 86 -8.87 14.12 6.08
C SER A 86 -8.08 13.33 5.05
N ALA A 87 -8.77 12.94 3.97
CA ALA A 87 -8.15 12.26 2.83
C ALA A 87 -7.16 13.15 2.07
N ILE A 88 -7.41 14.47 2.04
CA ILE A 88 -6.53 15.42 1.36
C ILE A 88 -5.22 15.55 2.13
N ALA A 89 -5.28 15.64 3.46
CA ALA A 89 -4.09 15.74 4.30
C ALA A 89 -3.20 14.51 4.17
N SER A 90 -3.78 13.30 4.20
CA SER A 90 -3.02 12.06 4.03
C SER A 90 -2.40 11.94 2.64
N LEU A 91 -3.12 12.38 1.59
CA LEU A 91 -2.61 12.39 0.23
C LEU A 91 -1.41 13.33 0.07
N ILE A 92 -1.50 14.56 0.60
CA ILE A 92 -0.40 15.54 0.54
C ILE A 92 0.84 14.96 1.25
N VAL A 93 0.66 14.37 2.44
CA VAL A 93 1.77 13.73 3.17
C VAL A 93 2.36 12.55 2.40
N GLY A 94 1.52 11.67 1.84
CA GLY A 94 1.97 10.53 1.05
C GLY A 94 2.79 10.95 -0.18
N VAL A 95 2.31 11.94 -0.93
CA VAL A 95 3.02 12.49 -2.10
C VAL A 95 4.33 13.15 -1.68
N ALA A 96 4.33 13.97 -0.62
CA ALA A 96 5.53 14.62 -0.12
C ALA A 96 6.60 13.59 0.30
N LEU A 97 6.21 12.55 1.06
CA LEU A 97 7.11 11.47 1.48
C LEU A 97 7.67 10.69 0.29
N LEU A 98 6.84 10.41 -0.72
CA LEU A 98 7.29 9.77 -1.96
C LEU A 98 8.34 10.61 -2.69
N PHE A 99 8.10 11.92 -2.86
CA PHE A 99 9.06 12.82 -3.48
C PHE A 99 10.37 12.90 -2.70
N VAL A 100 10.31 13.03 -1.37
CA VAL A 100 11.50 13.04 -0.51
C VAL A 100 12.29 11.74 -0.66
N PHE A 101 11.62 10.59 -0.66
CA PHE A 101 12.26 9.30 -0.85
C PHE A 101 12.93 9.18 -2.23
N LEU A 102 12.25 9.60 -3.30
CA LEU A 102 12.81 9.59 -4.66
C LEU A 102 14.02 10.51 -4.80
N LEU A 103 13.98 11.72 -4.23
CA LEU A 103 15.11 12.65 -4.23
C LEU A 103 16.31 12.09 -3.44
N PHE A 104 16.05 11.44 -2.31
CA PHE A 104 17.08 10.76 -1.52
C PHE A 104 17.74 9.62 -2.33
N MET A 105 16.94 8.76 -2.96
CA MET A 105 17.43 7.67 -3.80
C MET A 105 18.22 8.18 -5.01
N LYS A 106 17.75 9.24 -5.69
CA LYS A 106 18.47 9.88 -6.79
C LYS A 106 19.84 10.40 -6.35
N LYS A 107 19.92 11.06 -5.19
CA LYS A 107 21.19 11.55 -4.64
C LYS A 107 22.13 10.41 -4.27
N LYS A 108 21.61 9.29 -3.76
CA LYS A 108 22.39 8.10 -3.44
C LYS A 108 22.91 7.39 -4.69
N ALA A 109 22.12 7.35 -5.77
CA ALA A 109 22.51 6.74 -7.05
C ALA A 109 23.50 7.60 -7.86
N ALA A 110 23.50 8.92 -7.66
CA ALA A 110 24.43 9.85 -8.31
C ALA A 110 25.80 9.93 -7.62
N LYS A 111 26.00 9.21 -6.51
CA LYS A 111 27.23 9.16 -5.73
C LYS A 111 27.86 7.78 -5.85
#